data_AF-A0A3N4E7M7-F1
#
_entry.id   AF-A0A3N4E7M7-F1
#
_cell.length_a   1.000
_cell.length_b   1.000
_cell.length_c   1.000
_cell.angle_alpha   90.00
_cell.angle_beta   90.00
_cell.angle_gamma   90.00
#
_symmetry.space_group_name_H-M   'P 1'
#
loop_
_entity.id
_entity.type
_entity.pdbx_description
1 polymer ?
#
loop_
_entity_poly.entity_id
_entity_poly.type
_entity_poly.pdbx_seq_one_letter_code
_entity_poly.pdbx_strand_id
1 'polypeptide(L)'
;MNHNFVLITSFTVIGAFFGLYGCDNDRNSDQICKNNPELCSDLHEDSWCRFEKADLIRHRYALKQSSSPTGKQLYQQLVHLEDYSKCIELAAGVQHKLNTYRTRDREQAFAVSTQTLAELQEFTRTNNNVHLAFYRWMRFNDQAGFTIVEETYKQGNLVDNEIITQLAAYYVRVSPRDAKSLYLHLLSTSEPANVDPDWFLALASIYRQQQDSEKEYLLTRANLLMSENLADEEQVLAIINGDHKRALVLDRQAVELVSTVMSNKFANSHSETLLR
;
A
#
# COMPACT_ATOMS: atom_id res chain seq x y z
N MET A 1 14.91 -65.27 54.80
CA MET A 1 13.61 -64.56 54.78
C MET A 1 13.62 -63.68 53.55
N ASN A 2 12.77 -64.01 52.58
CA ASN A 2 12.60 -63.27 51.33
C ASN A 2 11.94 -61.92 51.60
N HIS A 3 12.50 -60.84 51.04
CA HIS A 3 11.70 -59.71 50.59
C HIS A 3 12.14 -59.29 49.18
N ASN A 4 11.17 -59.46 48.27
CA ASN A 4 11.04 -58.93 46.92
C ASN A 4 11.31 -57.41 46.87
N PHE A 5 12.12 -56.89 45.93
CA PHE A 5 11.73 -56.32 44.60
C PHE A 5 10.94 -54.99 44.77
N VAL A 6 11.22 -53.82 44.16
CA VAL A 6 11.68 -53.41 42.82
C VAL A 6 12.19 -51.95 42.83
N LEU A 7 13.20 -51.70 41.98
CA LEU A 7 13.66 -50.48 41.29
C LEU A 7 12.73 -49.24 41.20
N ILE A 8 13.30 -48.05 41.41
CA ILE A 8 12.99 -46.86 40.59
C ILE A 8 14.30 -46.16 40.19
N THR A 9 14.46 -46.08 38.88
CA THR A 9 15.53 -45.50 38.07
C THR A 9 15.70 -44.00 38.29
N SER A 10 16.96 -43.56 38.42
CA SER A 10 17.40 -42.17 38.44
C SER A 10 16.93 -41.39 37.21
N PHE A 11 16.14 -40.34 37.43
CA PHE A 11 15.90 -39.30 36.43
C PHE A 11 16.93 -38.18 36.61
N THR A 12 17.88 -38.10 35.69
CA THR A 12 18.72 -36.92 35.46
C THR A 12 17.85 -35.75 35.00
N VAL A 13 17.66 -34.77 35.89
CA VAL A 13 17.04 -33.49 35.57
C VAL A 13 18.07 -32.64 34.84
N ILE A 14 18.09 -32.71 33.51
CA ILE A 14 18.77 -31.75 32.66
C ILE A 14 17.90 -30.50 32.65
N GLY A 15 18.33 -29.47 33.39
CA GLY A 15 17.69 -28.17 33.41
C GLY A 15 17.84 -27.50 32.05
N ALA A 16 16.79 -27.60 31.22
CA ALA A 16 16.64 -26.81 30.03
C ALA A 16 16.33 -25.36 30.44
N PHE A 17 17.39 -24.57 30.62
CA PHE A 17 17.32 -23.12 30.73
C PHE A 17 17.03 -22.56 29.33
N PHE A 18 15.80 -22.76 28.83
CA PHE A 18 15.30 -21.98 27.71
C PHE A 18 15.12 -20.54 28.22
N GLY A 19 16.09 -19.69 27.92
CA GLY A 19 15.90 -18.25 27.99
C GLY A 19 14.69 -17.90 27.14
N LEU A 20 13.59 -17.56 27.80
CA LEU A 20 12.48 -16.86 27.20
C LEU A 20 13.00 -15.47 26.81
N TYR A 21 13.71 -15.39 25.68
CA TYR A 21 13.76 -14.15 24.93
C TYR A 21 12.33 -13.91 24.47
N GLY A 22 11.59 -13.14 25.26
CA GLY A 22 10.33 -12.58 24.81
C GLY A 22 10.59 -11.86 23.49
N CYS A 23 9.71 -12.08 22.51
CA CYS A 23 9.61 -11.22 21.35
C CYS A 23 9.17 -9.83 21.83
N ASP A 24 10.05 -9.07 22.46
CA ASP A 24 9.95 -7.62 22.59
C ASP A 24 10.18 -7.08 21.18
N ASN A 25 9.11 -7.19 20.39
CA ASN A 25 9.07 -6.68 19.05
C ASN A 25 8.90 -5.17 19.22
N ASP A 26 9.85 -4.36 18.79
CA ASP A 26 9.80 -2.88 18.71
C ASP A 26 8.62 -2.33 17.85
N ARG A 27 7.62 -3.19 17.58
CA ARG A 27 6.40 -2.98 16.81
C ARG A 27 5.14 -3.08 17.67
N ASN A 28 5.25 -3.36 18.97
CA ASN A 28 4.08 -3.35 19.86
C ASN A 28 3.72 -1.91 20.26
N SER A 29 2.59 -1.42 19.73
CA SER A 29 2.07 -0.07 19.99
C SER A 29 1.91 0.23 21.49
N ASP A 30 1.51 -0.75 22.30
CA ASP A 30 1.31 -0.55 23.73
C ASP A 30 2.65 -0.28 24.43
N GLN A 31 3.70 -0.99 24.04
CA GLN A 31 5.05 -0.79 24.58
C GLN A 31 5.64 0.54 24.11
N ILE A 32 5.38 0.93 22.85
CA ILE A 32 5.79 2.25 22.33
C ILE A 32 5.14 3.36 23.15
N CYS A 33 3.82 3.32 23.36
CA CYS A 33 3.10 4.32 24.14
C CYS A 33 3.55 4.36 25.60
N LYS A 34 3.81 3.20 26.22
CA LYS A 34 4.31 3.13 27.59
C LYS A 34 5.65 3.85 27.75
N ASN A 35 6.54 3.70 26.77
CA ASN A 35 7.88 4.30 26.81
C ASN A 35 7.93 5.73 26.23
N ASN A 36 6.94 6.11 25.43
CA ASN A 36 6.84 7.40 24.74
C ASN A 36 5.39 7.91 24.78
N PRO A 37 4.87 8.27 25.97
CA PRO A 37 3.45 8.61 26.14
C PRO A 37 2.99 9.79 25.28
N GLU A 38 3.90 10.71 24.95
CA GLU A 38 3.64 11.85 24.06
C GLU A 38 3.29 11.47 22.62
N LEU A 39 3.60 10.25 22.18
CA LEU A 39 3.23 9.78 20.84
C LEU A 39 1.78 9.31 20.74
N CYS A 40 1.13 9.10 21.90
CA CYS A 40 -0.19 8.48 22.01
C CYS A 40 -1.19 9.30 22.85
N SER A 41 -0.76 10.42 23.42
CA SER A 41 -1.57 11.21 24.37
C SER A 41 -2.84 11.83 23.76
N ASP A 42 -2.88 11.94 22.43
CA ASP A 42 -4.01 12.42 21.64
C ASP A 42 -4.89 11.28 21.08
N LEU A 43 -4.57 10.02 21.40
CA LEU A 43 -5.27 8.84 20.90
C LEU A 43 -6.20 8.27 21.97
N HIS A 44 -7.30 7.67 21.53
CA HIS A 44 -8.28 7.03 22.42
C HIS A 44 -7.76 5.69 22.99
N GLU A 45 -8.26 5.29 24.15
CA GLU A 45 -7.72 4.15 24.91
C GLU A 45 -8.21 2.78 24.41
N ASP A 46 -9.47 2.67 24.02
CA ASP A 46 -10.07 1.35 23.75
C ASP A 46 -9.67 0.73 22.40
N SER A 47 -10.27 -0.41 22.06
CA SER A 47 -9.84 -1.22 20.92
C SER A 47 -10.38 -0.77 19.56
N TRP A 48 -11.09 0.36 19.47
CA TRP A 48 -11.52 0.88 18.17
C TRP A 48 -10.31 1.34 17.35
N CYS A 49 -10.47 1.33 16.02
CA CYS A 49 -9.42 1.77 15.08
C CYS A 49 -8.04 1.17 15.38
N ARG A 50 -8.02 -0.10 15.80
CA ARG A 50 -6.80 -0.73 16.34
C ARG A 50 -5.66 -0.72 15.32
N PHE A 51 -5.97 -0.92 14.05
CA PHE A 51 -4.98 -1.00 12.98
C PHE A 51 -4.44 0.39 12.64
N GLU A 52 -5.34 1.35 12.39
CA GLU A 52 -5.03 2.74 12.08
C GLU A 52 -4.23 3.39 13.23
N LYS A 53 -4.65 3.15 14.47
CA LYS A 53 -3.94 3.59 15.68
C LYS A 53 -2.54 2.98 15.74
N ALA A 54 -2.41 1.68 15.48
CA ALA A 54 -1.12 1.01 15.54
C ALA A 54 -0.16 1.46 14.42
N ASP A 55 -0.65 1.72 13.21
CA ASP A 55 0.14 2.27 12.12
C ASP A 55 0.62 3.69 12.44
N LEU A 56 -0.28 4.56 12.91
CA LEU A 56 0.04 5.93 13.31
C LEU A 56 1.10 5.97 14.44
N ILE A 57 0.95 5.15 15.48
CA ILE A 57 1.89 5.09 16.59
C ILE A 57 3.28 4.63 16.12
N ARG A 58 3.34 3.55 15.32
CA ARG A 58 4.61 3.03 14.80
C ARG A 58 5.30 4.05 13.90
N HIS A 59 4.54 4.74 13.05
CA HIS A 59 5.10 5.78 12.19
C HIS A 59 5.61 6.99 12.99
N ARG A 60 4.84 7.48 13.97
CA ARG A 60 5.27 8.52 14.90
C ARG A 60 6.56 8.15 15.63
N TYR A 61 6.69 6.90 16.05
CA TYR A 61 7.91 6.40 16.69
C TYR A 61 9.11 6.37 15.73
N ALA A 62 8.91 5.99 14.47
CA ALA A 62 9.95 6.08 13.44
C ALA A 62 10.37 7.54 13.17
N LEU A 63 9.41 8.47 13.14
CA LEU A 63 9.68 9.90 13.00
C LEU A 63 10.45 10.47 14.19
N LYS A 64 10.09 10.09 15.42
CA LYS A 64 10.80 10.51 16.64
C LYS A 64 12.29 10.13 16.61
N GLN A 65 12.62 9.01 15.97
CA GLN A 65 14.00 8.53 15.83
C GLN A 65 14.76 9.20 14.66
N SER A 66 14.07 9.95 13.81
CA SER A 66 14.67 10.65 12.67
C SER A 66 15.02 12.09 13.01
N SER A 67 16.29 12.46 12.85
CA SER A 67 16.74 13.85 13.05
C SER A 67 16.30 14.79 11.93
N SER A 68 15.93 14.26 10.76
CA SER A 68 15.47 15.03 9.60
C SER A 68 14.50 14.17 8.77
N PRO A 69 13.19 14.19 9.10
CA PRO A 69 12.18 13.45 8.35
C PRO A 69 12.20 13.78 6.85
N THR A 70 12.19 12.75 6.02
CA THR A 70 12.07 12.91 4.57
C THR A 70 10.66 13.32 4.19
N GLY A 71 10.49 13.90 3.00
CA GLY A 71 9.17 14.22 2.45
C GLY A 71 8.21 13.02 2.41
N LYS A 72 8.72 11.83 2.07
CA LYS A 72 7.95 10.58 2.11
C LYS A 72 7.46 10.23 3.51
N GLN A 73 8.30 10.39 4.53
CA GLN A 73 7.89 10.14 5.92
C GLN A 73 6.86 11.17 6.40
N LEU A 74 6.98 12.44 6.00
CA LEU A 74 5.98 13.46 6.30
C LEU A 74 4.65 13.19 5.58
N TYR A 75 4.70 12.74 4.34
CA TYR A 75 3.55 12.27 3.58
C TYR A 75 2.83 11.11 4.28
N GLN A 76 3.58 10.09 4.70
CA GLN A 76 3.02 8.94 5.43
C GLN A 76 2.38 9.36 6.76
N GLN A 77 2.91 10.39 7.43
CA GLN A 77 2.31 10.92 8.66
C GLN A 77 0.95 11.55 8.40
N LEU A 78 0.79 12.28 7.28
CA LEU A 78 -0.50 12.83 6.87
C LEU A 78 -1.50 11.71 6.59
N VAL A 79 -1.10 10.68 5.83
CA VAL A 79 -1.96 9.55 5.46
C VAL A 79 -2.39 8.75 6.70
N HIS A 80 -1.46 8.35 7.57
CA HIS A 80 -1.79 7.60 8.78
C HIS A 80 -2.68 8.39 9.74
N LEU A 81 -2.47 9.70 9.87
CA LEU A 81 -3.35 10.54 10.69
C LEU A 81 -4.73 10.71 10.06
N GLU A 82 -4.81 10.84 8.74
CA GLU A 82 -6.07 10.90 8.00
C GLU A 82 -6.89 9.61 8.17
N ASP A 83 -6.25 8.45 8.03
CA ASP A 83 -6.90 7.15 8.19
C ASP A 83 -7.41 6.94 9.63
N TYR A 84 -6.58 7.28 10.62
CA TYR A 84 -7.01 7.29 12.02
C TYR A 84 -8.20 8.23 12.25
N SER A 85 -8.12 9.46 11.72
CA SER A 85 -9.17 10.47 11.89
C SER A 85 -10.51 10.01 11.30
N LYS A 86 -10.50 9.39 10.12
CA LYS A 86 -11.69 8.82 9.49
C LYS A 86 -12.29 7.68 10.30
N CYS A 87 -11.44 6.80 10.84
CA CYS A 87 -11.93 5.70 11.65
C CYS A 87 -12.54 6.19 12.99
N ILE A 88 -11.84 7.10 13.68
CA ILE A 88 -12.28 7.57 14.99
C ILE A 88 -13.53 8.46 14.90
N GLU A 89 -13.74 9.16 13.78
CA GLU A 89 -15.01 9.85 13.46
C GLU A 89 -16.21 8.90 13.59
N LEU A 90 -16.13 7.75 12.90
CA LEU A 90 -17.20 6.74 12.93
C LEU A 90 -17.36 6.14 14.33
N ALA A 91 -16.24 5.86 15.01
CA ALA A 91 -16.24 5.26 16.34
C ALA A 91 -16.76 6.21 17.44
N ALA A 92 -16.55 7.52 17.30
CA ALA A 92 -17.08 8.56 18.17
C ALA A 92 -18.62 8.69 18.05
N GLY A 93 -19.19 8.33 16.90
CA GLY A 93 -20.64 8.22 16.72
C GLY A 93 -21.30 7.14 17.59
N VAL A 94 -20.54 6.20 18.17
CA VAL A 94 -21.06 5.11 19.00
C VAL A 94 -21.14 5.55 20.47
N GLN A 95 -22.38 5.73 20.94
CA GLN A 95 -22.68 6.27 22.27
C GLN A 95 -22.87 5.16 23.33
N HIS A 96 -21.97 5.09 24.32
CA HIS A 96 -22.11 4.21 25.49
C HIS A 96 -23.09 4.79 26.51
N LYS A 97 -24.12 4.02 26.91
CA LYS A 97 -25.08 4.44 27.94
C LYS A 97 -24.54 4.38 29.37
N LEU A 98 -23.69 3.39 29.65
CA LEU A 98 -23.12 3.16 30.99
C LEU A 98 -21.70 3.73 31.10
N ASN A 99 -20.84 3.45 30.13
CA ASN A 99 -19.44 3.87 30.11
C ASN A 99 -19.25 5.13 29.26
N THR A 100 -19.95 6.21 29.60
CA THR A 100 -19.97 7.47 28.83
C THR A 100 -18.58 8.09 28.65
N TYR A 101 -17.64 7.81 29.56
CA TYR A 101 -16.25 8.26 29.43
C TYR A 101 -15.57 7.77 28.15
N ARG A 102 -15.92 6.58 27.65
CA ARG A 102 -15.37 6.02 26.40
C ARG A 102 -15.87 6.77 25.18
N THR A 103 -17.14 7.16 25.19
CA THR A 103 -17.68 8.04 24.16
C THR A 103 -16.90 9.36 24.13
N ARG A 104 -16.77 10.01 25.30
CA ARG A 104 -16.07 11.29 25.43
C ARG A 104 -14.60 11.19 24.99
N ASP A 105 -13.92 10.12 25.35
CA ASP A 105 -12.53 9.85 24.97
C ASP A 105 -12.37 9.81 23.43
N ARG A 106 -13.26 9.11 22.73
CA ARG A 106 -13.25 9.05 21.27
C ARG A 106 -13.63 10.37 20.61
N GLU A 107 -14.62 11.08 21.16
CA GLU A 107 -14.99 12.42 20.68
C GLU A 107 -13.82 13.40 20.82
N GLN A 108 -13.10 13.36 21.94
CA GLN A 108 -11.88 14.14 22.16
C GLN A 108 -10.79 13.75 21.17
N ALA A 109 -10.53 12.45 21.01
CA ALA A 109 -9.50 11.97 20.10
C ALA A 109 -9.79 12.36 18.64
N PHE A 110 -11.05 12.32 18.22
CA PHE A 110 -11.48 12.79 16.89
C PHE A 110 -11.28 14.30 16.71
N ALA A 111 -11.66 15.10 17.71
CA ALA A 111 -11.47 16.54 17.65
C ALA A 111 -9.98 16.91 17.53
N VAL A 112 -9.13 16.28 18.33
CA VAL A 112 -7.69 16.52 18.30
C VAL A 112 -7.07 16.02 17.01
N SER A 113 -7.41 14.80 16.53
CA SER A 113 -6.84 14.27 15.29
C SER A 113 -7.16 15.15 14.08
N THR A 114 -8.40 15.67 14.01
CA THR A 114 -8.83 16.56 12.94
C THR A 114 -8.10 17.89 12.99
N GLN A 115 -7.92 18.46 14.19
CA GLN A 115 -7.15 19.69 14.37
C GLN A 115 -5.68 19.49 13.94
N THR A 116 -5.01 18.46 14.43
CA THR A 116 -3.62 18.16 14.07
C THR A 116 -3.47 17.88 12.58
N LEU A 117 -4.44 17.20 11.96
CA LEU A 117 -4.43 16.97 10.52
C LEU A 117 -4.50 18.29 9.74
N ALA A 118 -5.38 19.22 10.14
CA ALA A 118 -5.48 20.53 9.52
C ALA A 118 -4.17 21.34 9.65
N GLU A 119 -3.51 21.28 10.81
CA GLU A 119 -2.21 21.93 11.04
C GLU A 119 -1.11 21.35 10.13
N LEU A 120 -1.03 20.03 10.00
CA LEU A 120 -0.08 19.38 9.09
C LEU A 120 -0.39 19.68 7.62
N GLN A 121 -1.67 19.75 7.25
CA GLN A 121 -2.08 20.12 5.90
C GLN A 121 -1.68 21.55 5.56
N GLU A 122 -1.81 22.49 6.49
CA GLU A 122 -1.35 23.87 6.31
C GLU A 122 0.17 23.94 6.11
N PHE A 123 0.94 23.18 6.90
CA PHE A 123 2.38 23.05 6.72
C PHE A 123 2.77 22.61 5.29
N THR A 124 1.95 21.76 4.65
CA THR A 124 2.26 21.32 3.28
C THR A 124 2.20 22.45 2.25
N ARG A 125 1.45 23.54 2.48
CA ARG A 125 1.15 24.55 1.44
C ARG A 125 2.40 25.27 0.92
N THR A 126 3.40 25.45 1.77
CA THR A 126 4.65 26.17 1.44
C THR A 126 5.81 25.23 1.14
N ASN A 127 5.60 23.92 1.19
CA ASN A 127 6.63 22.92 1.01
C ASN A 127 6.53 22.27 -0.39
N ASN A 128 7.57 22.44 -1.20
CA ASN A 128 7.63 21.95 -2.59
C ASN A 128 8.17 20.51 -2.70
N ASN A 129 8.36 19.79 -1.60
CA ASN A 129 8.70 18.38 -1.68
C ASN A 129 7.64 17.59 -2.47
N VAL A 130 8.07 16.70 -3.37
CA VAL A 130 7.17 16.00 -4.31
C VAL A 130 6.12 15.13 -3.62
N HIS A 131 6.42 14.48 -2.49
CA HIS A 131 5.45 13.68 -1.76
C HIS A 131 4.35 14.53 -1.11
N LEU A 132 4.71 15.72 -0.62
CA LEU A 132 3.74 16.67 -0.06
C LEU A 132 2.93 17.36 -1.16
N ALA A 133 3.57 17.68 -2.29
CA ALA A 133 2.87 18.17 -3.48
C ALA A 133 1.87 17.14 -4.01
N PHE A 134 2.26 15.87 -4.04
CA PHE A 134 1.38 14.75 -4.38
C PHE A 134 0.19 14.66 -3.43
N TYR A 135 0.39 14.75 -2.11
CA TYR A 135 -0.71 14.79 -1.14
C TYR A 135 -1.71 15.89 -1.45
N ARG A 136 -1.23 17.12 -1.66
CA ARG A 136 -2.11 18.27 -1.94
C ARG A 136 -2.89 18.08 -3.23
N TRP A 137 -2.23 17.56 -4.28
CA TRP A 137 -2.90 17.28 -5.54
C TRP A 137 -4.03 16.24 -5.34
N MET A 138 -3.72 15.12 -4.70
CA MET A 138 -4.69 14.03 -4.53
C MET A 138 -5.86 14.37 -3.59
N ARG A 139 -5.64 15.20 -2.56
CA ARG A 139 -6.68 15.52 -1.57
C ARG A 139 -7.45 16.80 -1.88
N PHE A 140 -6.80 17.78 -2.48
CA PHE A 140 -7.38 19.13 -2.66
C PHE A 140 -7.46 19.55 -4.13
N ASN A 141 -7.12 18.67 -5.06
CA ASN A 141 -7.03 18.99 -6.48
C ASN A 141 -6.09 20.18 -6.74
N ASP A 142 -5.05 20.34 -5.90
CA ASP A 142 -4.06 21.42 -5.96
C ASP A 142 -3.25 21.34 -7.25
N GLN A 143 -3.53 22.25 -8.20
CA GLN A 143 -2.86 22.28 -9.48
C GLN A 143 -1.37 22.63 -9.37
N ALA A 144 -0.98 23.43 -8.37
CA ALA A 144 0.44 23.71 -8.13
C ALA A 144 1.18 22.43 -7.67
N GLY A 145 0.55 21.64 -6.78
CA GLY A 145 1.03 20.33 -6.40
C GLY A 145 1.17 19.37 -7.58
N PHE A 146 0.16 19.32 -8.46
CA PHE A 146 0.22 18.55 -9.70
C PHE A 146 1.41 18.96 -10.59
N THR A 147 1.61 20.25 -10.83
CA THR A 147 2.73 20.76 -11.63
C THR A 147 4.07 20.30 -11.07
N ILE A 148 4.26 20.35 -9.74
CA ILE A 148 5.50 19.87 -9.10
C ILE A 148 5.71 18.37 -9.37
N VAL A 149 4.67 17.55 -9.23
CA VAL A 149 4.74 16.10 -9.50
C VAL A 149 5.11 15.85 -10.96
N GLU A 150 4.42 16.52 -11.89
CA GLU A 150 4.65 16.38 -13.33
C GLU A 150 6.07 16.80 -13.73
N GLU A 151 6.55 17.95 -13.24
CA GLU A 151 7.90 18.43 -13.52
C GLU A 151 8.98 17.50 -12.95
N THR A 152 8.77 16.98 -11.73
CA THR A 152 9.68 16.02 -11.10
C THR A 152 9.79 14.74 -11.94
N TYR A 153 8.66 14.26 -12.49
CA TYR A 153 8.66 13.14 -13.44
C TYR A 153 9.41 13.47 -14.73
N LYS A 154 9.11 14.61 -15.36
CA LYS A 154 9.77 15.05 -16.62
C LYS A 154 11.28 15.20 -16.47
N GLN A 155 11.77 15.54 -15.28
CA GLN A 155 13.20 15.63 -14.97
C GLN A 155 13.87 14.26 -14.72
N GLY A 156 13.09 13.17 -14.65
CA GLY A 156 13.59 11.82 -14.35
C GLY A 156 13.90 11.59 -12.86
N ASN A 157 13.41 12.47 -11.98
CA ASN A 157 13.70 12.43 -10.54
C ASN A 157 12.59 11.76 -9.71
N LEU A 158 11.45 11.41 -10.33
CA LEU A 158 10.35 10.73 -9.66
C LEU A 158 10.55 9.22 -9.74
N VAL A 159 10.74 8.57 -8.59
CA VAL A 159 10.95 7.11 -8.47
C VAL A 159 9.89 6.40 -7.64
N ASP A 160 8.93 7.15 -7.08
CA ASP A 160 7.91 6.58 -6.20
C ASP A 160 6.76 5.98 -7.02
N ASN A 161 6.63 4.65 -6.99
CA ASN A 161 5.64 3.91 -7.78
C ASN A 161 4.20 4.38 -7.53
N GLU A 162 3.86 4.76 -6.30
CA GLU A 162 2.51 5.23 -5.97
C GLU A 162 2.21 6.53 -6.74
N ILE A 163 3.14 7.47 -6.70
CA ILE A 163 3.00 8.77 -7.37
C ILE A 163 2.95 8.58 -8.88
N ILE A 164 3.84 7.74 -9.44
CA ILE A 164 3.88 7.45 -10.87
C ILE A 164 2.57 6.76 -11.32
N THR A 165 2.02 5.84 -10.51
CA THR A 165 0.76 5.16 -10.79
C THR A 165 -0.40 6.15 -10.85
N GLN A 166 -0.51 7.05 -9.86
CA GLN A 166 -1.57 8.07 -9.86
C GLN A 166 -1.40 9.07 -11.01
N LEU A 167 -0.16 9.45 -11.33
CA LEU A 167 0.13 10.28 -12.49
C LEU A 167 -0.30 9.60 -13.80
N ALA A 168 -0.01 8.30 -13.95
CA ALA A 168 -0.43 7.50 -15.09
C ALA A 168 -1.95 7.44 -15.20
N ALA A 169 -2.64 7.17 -14.08
CA ALA A 169 -4.10 7.13 -14.00
C ALA A 169 -4.75 8.44 -14.43
N TYR A 170 -4.19 9.58 -14.02
CA TYR A 170 -4.61 10.90 -14.49
C TYR A 170 -4.51 11.02 -16.02
N TYR A 171 -3.37 10.61 -16.59
CA TYR A 171 -3.15 10.70 -18.03
C TYR A 171 -4.00 9.73 -18.86
N VAL A 172 -4.61 8.68 -18.29
CA VAL A 172 -5.45 7.76 -19.08
C VAL A 172 -6.55 8.52 -19.84
N ARG A 173 -7.08 9.61 -19.28
CA ARG A 173 -8.10 10.44 -19.93
C ARG A 173 -7.53 11.64 -20.68
N VAL A 174 -6.39 12.17 -20.23
CA VAL A 174 -5.80 13.41 -20.78
C VAL A 174 -4.88 13.12 -21.96
N SER A 175 -4.03 12.10 -21.83
CA SER A 175 -3.07 11.67 -22.84
C SER A 175 -2.80 10.16 -22.67
N PRO A 176 -3.59 9.29 -23.33
CA PRO A 176 -3.41 7.83 -23.22
C PRO A 176 -2.00 7.36 -23.61
N ARG A 177 -1.30 8.11 -24.48
CA ARG A 177 0.10 7.86 -24.84
C ARG A 177 1.05 8.05 -23.66
N ASP A 178 0.87 9.13 -22.90
CA ASP A 178 1.75 9.43 -21.76
C ASP A 178 1.44 8.49 -20.60
N ALA A 179 0.16 8.15 -20.38
CA ALA A 179 -0.26 7.09 -19.45
C ALA A 179 0.39 5.75 -19.79
N LYS A 180 0.36 5.34 -21.07
CA LYS A 180 1.00 4.11 -21.53
C LYS A 180 2.49 4.11 -21.19
N SER A 181 3.18 5.21 -21.45
CA SER A 181 4.61 5.35 -21.16
C SER A 181 4.92 5.20 -19.66
N LEU A 182 4.10 5.79 -18.79
CA LEU A 182 4.23 5.67 -17.34
C LEU A 182 3.98 4.25 -16.83
N TYR A 183 2.93 3.57 -17.31
CA TYR A 183 2.68 2.17 -16.91
C TYR A 183 3.75 1.21 -17.42
N LEU A 184 4.26 1.39 -18.65
CA LEU A 184 5.39 0.59 -19.14
C LEU A 184 6.67 0.86 -18.35
N HIS A 185 6.88 2.11 -17.91
CA HIS A 185 7.97 2.45 -17.00
C HIS A 185 7.83 1.69 -15.68
N LEU A 186 6.65 1.71 -15.06
CA LEU A 186 6.36 0.97 -13.82
C LEU A 186 6.66 -0.53 -13.97
N LEU A 187 6.22 -1.18 -15.05
CA LEU A 187 6.52 -2.59 -15.33
C LEU A 187 8.03 -2.87 -15.54
N SER A 188 8.80 -1.86 -15.94
CA SER A 188 10.24 -2.00 -16.21
C SER A 188 11.11 -1.79 -14.97
N THR A 189 10.68 -0.94 -14.03
CA THR A 189 11.52 -0.46 -12.94
C THR A 189 11.10 -0.94 -11.55
N SER A 190 9.88 -1.45 -11.41
CA SER A 190 9.36 -1.91 -10.13
C SER A 190 9.95 -3.25 -9.72
N GLU A 191 10.30 -3.39 -8.44
CA GLU A 191 10.61 -4.70 -7.88
C GLU A 191 9.37 -5.60 -7.85
N PRO A 192 9.51 -6.93 -7.96
CA PRO A 192 8.37 -7.84 -8.11
C PRO A 192 7.36 -7.75 -6.97
N ALA A 193 7.83 -7.47 -5.74
CA ALA A 193 6.96 -7.31 -4.57
C ALA A 193 6.08 -6.06 -4.61
N ASN A 194 6.42 -5.09 -5.48
CA ASN A 194 5.73 -3.80 -5.62
C ASN A 194 4.99 -3.68 -6.96
N VAL A 195 4.93 -4.74 -7.76
CA VAL A 195 4.17 -4.75 -9.01
C VAL A 195 2.67 -4.85 -8.68
N ASP A 196 1.90 -3.85 -9.11
CA ASP A 196 0.45 -3.86 -8.98
C ASP A 196 -0.17 -4.52 -10.23
N PRO A 197 -0.97 -5.60 -10.09
CA PRO A 197 -1.68 -6.22 -11.20
C PRO A 197 -2.57 -5.25 -11.98
N ASP A 198 -3.08 -4.18 -11.35
CA ASP A 198 -3.99 -3.23 -11.99
C ASP A 198 -3.29 -2.36 -13.05
N TRP A 199 -1.95 -2.30 -13.05
CA TRP A 199 -1.21 -1.68 -14.15
C TRP A 199 -1.48 -2.37 -15.49
N PHE A 200 -1.67 -3.70 -15.50
CA PHE A 200 -2.06 -4.42 -16.70
C PHE A 200 -3.47 -4.07 -17.15
N LEU A 201 -4.43 -3.94 -16.23
CA LEU A 201 -5.80 -3.50 -16.58
C LEU A 201 -5.84 -2.08 -17.10
N ALA A 202 -5.04 -1.18 -16.52
CA ALA A 202 -4.93 0.18 -17.00
C ALA A 202 -4.37 0.23 -18.44
N LEU A 203 -3.32 -0.56 -18.73
CA LEU A 203 -2.82 -0.74 -20.08
C LEU A 203 -3.85 -1.37 -21.02
N ALA A 204 -4.60 -2.38 -20.56
CA ALA A 204 -5.67 -3.02 -21.34
C ALA A 204 -6.74 -1.99 -21.73
N SER A 205 -7.14 -1.12 -20.81
CA SER A 205 -8.07 -0.02 -21.08
C SER A 205 -7.52 0.98 -22.09
N ILE A 206 -6.20 1.26 -22.08
CA ILE A 206 -5.57 2.14 -23.07
C ILE A 206 -5.62 1.48 -24.46
N TYR A 207 -5.32 0.18 -24.56
CA TYR A 207 -5.38 -0.55 -25.83
C TYR A 207 -6.80 -0.74 -26.35
N ARG A 208 -7.80 -0.88 -25.46
CA ARG A 208 -9.21 -0.82 -25.84
C ARG A 208 -9.56 0.49 -26.53
N GLN A 209 -9.11 1.64 -25.97
CA GLN A 209 -9.33 2.94 -26.59
C GLN A 209 -8.67 3.06 -27.97
N GLN A 210 -7.57 2.32 -28.18
CA GLN A 210 -6.86 2.22 -29.46
C GLN A 210 -7.46 1.16 -30.41
N GLN A 211 -8.52 0.47 -30.01
CA GLN A 211 -9.16 -0.63 -30.74
C GLN A 211 -8.23 -1.82 -31.00
N ASP A 212 -7.23 -2.02 -30.14
CA ASP A 212 -6.32 -3.16 -30.19
C ASP A 212 -6.79 -4.26 -29.23
N SER A 213 -7.76 -5.05 -29.70
CA SER A 213 -8.40 -6.09 -28.90
C SER A 213 -7.46 -7.23 -28.50
N GLU A 214 -6.43 -7.51 -29.29
CA GLU A 214 -5.46 -8.54 -28.96
C GLU A 214 -4.59 -8.14 -27.77
N LYS A 215 -4.12 -6.89 -27.74
CA LYS A 215 -3.37 -6.38 -26.58
C LYS A 215 -4.27 -6.14 -25.38
N GLU A 216 -5.51 -5.70 -25.58
CA GLU A 216 -6.50 -5.65 -24.50
C GLU A 216 -6.68 -7.03 -23.85
N TYR A 217 -6.88 -8.08 -24.64
CA TYR A 217 -7.01 -9.45 -24.15
C TYR A 217 -5.75 -9.91 -23.42
N LEU A 218 -4.58 -9.75 -24.04
CA LEU A 218 -3.28 -10.14 -23.47
C LEU A 218 -3.07 -9.56 -22.07
N LEU A 219 -3.34 -8.26 -21.92
CA LEU A 219 -3.15 -7.53 -20.68
C LEU A 219 -4.23 -7.85 -19.65
N THR A 220 -5.47 -8.06 -20.09
CA THR A 220 -6.55 -8.58 -19.22
C THR A 220 -6.16 -9.93 -18.65
N ARG A 221 -5.64 -10.85 -19.47
CA ARG A 221 -5.15 -12.15 -19.00
C ARG A 221 -3.96 -12.01 -18.06
N ALA A 222 -3.02 -11.11 -18.33
CA ALA A 222 -1.88 -10.86 -17.45
C ALA A 222 -2.30 -10.39 -16.05
N ASN A 223 -3.32 -9.51 -15.95
CA ASN A 223 -3.91 -9.12 -14.67
C ASN A 223 -4.51 -10.33 -13.92
N LEU A 224 -5.28 -11.17 -14.61
CA LEU A 224 -5.93 -12.34 -13.99
C LEU A 224 -4.92 -13.37 -13.48
N LEU A 225 -3.76 -13.50 -14.14
CA LEU A 225 -2.68 -14.36 -13.67
C LEU A 225 -2.01 -13.87 -12.38
N MET A 226 -2.15 -12.58 -12.05
CA MET A 226 -1.50 -11.93 -10.91
C MET A 226 -2.45 -11.49 -9.80
N SER A 227 -3.76 -11.51 -10.03
CA SER A 227 -4.77 -11.08 -9.07
C SER A 227 -5.61 -12.26 -8.59
N GLU A 228 -6.36 -12.06 -7.50
CA GLU A 228 -7.37 -13.02 -7.03
C GLU A 228 -8.71 -12.89 -7.79
N ASN A 229 -8.76 -12.04 -8.81
CA ASN A 229 -9.98 -11.75 -9.55
C ASN A 229 -10.43 -12.99 -10.36
N LEU A 230 -11.70 -13.35 -10.20
CA LEU A 230 -12.36 -14.32 -11.06
C LEU A 230 -12.98 -13.59 -12.24
N ALA A 231 -12.61 -13.96 -13.46
CA ALA A 231 -13.26 -13.48 -14.67
C ALA A 231 -14.15 -14.57 -15.27
N ASP A 232 -15.23 -14.13 -15.89
CA ASP A 232 -16.01 -14.96 -16.79
C ASP A 232 -15.21 -15.17 -18.09
N GLU A 233 -14.79 -16.40 -18.35
CA GLU A 233 -13.98 -16.75 -19.52
C GLU A 233 -14.70 -16.42 -20.84
N GLU A 234 -16.04 -16.45 -20.87
CA GLU A 234 -16.80 -16.04 -22.05
C GLU A 234 -16.65 -14.54 -22.33
N GLN A 235 -16.64 -13.71 -21.28
CA GLN A 235 -16.45 -12.26 -21.40
C GLN A 235 -15.02 -11.92 -21.82
N VAL A 236 -14.01 -12.61 -21.28
CA VAL A 236 -12.62 -12.40 -21.68
C VAL A 236 -12.42 -12.80 -23.13
N LEU A 237 -12.98 -13.93 -23.57
CA LEU A 237 -12.90 -14.38 -24.96
C LEU A 237 -13.67 -13.46 -25.93
N ALA A 238 -14.75 -12.83 -25.48
CA ALA A 238 -15.51 -11.88 -26.29
C ALA A 238 -14.68 -10.66 -26.73
N ILE A 239 -13.64 -10.27 -25.97
CA ILE A 239 -12.71 -9.19 -26.35
C ILE A 239 -12.12 -9.44 -27.75
N ILE A 240 -11.81 -10.69 -28.07
CA ILE A 240 -11.26 -11.13 -29.36
C ILE A 240 -12.29 -11.86 -30.22
N ASN A 241 -13.58 -11.50 -30.07
CA ASN A 241 -14.69 -12.04 -30.85
C ASN A 241 -14.83 -13.58 -30.81
N GLY A 242 -14.48 -14.23 -29.70
CA GLY A 242 -14.63 -15.68 -29.60
C GLY A 242 -13.48 -16.50 -30.19
N ASP A 243 -12.37 -15.90 -30.63
CA ASP A 243 -11.27 -16.63 -31.28
C ASP A 243 -10.43 -17.45 -30.30
N HIS A 244 -10.85 -18.69 -30.06
CA HIS A 244 -10.14 -19.65 -29.21
C HIS A 244 -8.70 -19.96 -29.68
N LYS A 245 -8.42 -19.94 -30.99
CA LYS A 245 -7.07 -20.24 -31.48
C LYS A 245 -6.14 -19.08 -31.16
N ARG A 246 -6.63 -17.84 -31.30
CA ARG A 246 -5.87 -16.65 -30.93
C ARG A 246 -5.69 -16.55 -29.43
N ALA A 247 -6.72 -16.87 -28.64
CA ALA A 247 -6.64 -16.97 -27.18
C ALA A 247 -5.46 -17.83 -26.72
N LEU A 248 -5.31 -19.05 -27.25
CA LEU A 248 -4.19 -19.95 -26.89
C LEU A 248 -2.79 -19.38 -27.16
N VAL A 249 -2.66 -18.46 -28.12
CA VAL A 249 -1.39 -17.76 -28.38
C VAL A 249 -1.22 -16.62 -27.38
N LEU A 250 -2.25 -15.80 -27.20
CA LEU A 250 -2.22 -14.64 -26.30
C LEU A 250 -2.08 -15.05 -24.82
N ASP A 251 -2.69 -16.15 -24.39
CA ASP A 251 -2.55 -16.69 -23.03
C ASP A 251 -1.09 -17.08 -22.74
N ARG A 252 -0.39 -17.69 -23.71
CA ARG A 252 1.03 -17.99 -23.56
C ARG A 252 1.88 -16.73 -23.49
N GLN A 253 1.55 -15.72 -24.29
CA GLN A 253 2.21 -14.41 -24.24
C GLN A 253 1.93 -13.69 -22.91
N ALA A 254 0.74 -13.86 -22.33
CA ALA A 254 0.39 -13.28 -21.02
C ALA A 254 1.25 -13.89 -19.91
N VAL A 255 1.41 -15.22 -19.92
CA VAL A 255 2.31 -15.92 -18.99
C VAL A 255 3.76 -15.45 -19.15
N GLU A 256 4.24 -15.29 -20.38
CA GLU A 256 5.58 -14.76 -20.65
C GLU A 256 5.73 -13.32 -20.15
N LEU A 257 4.76 -12.45 -20.43
CA LEU A 257 4.73 -11.06 -19.95
C LEU A 257 4.83 -11.00 -18.42
N VAL A 258 3.96 -11.73 -17.71
CA VAL A 258 3.98 -11.78 -16.24
C VAL A 258 5.33 -12.31 -15.73
N SER A 259 5.86 -13.37 -16.35
CA SER A 259 7.16 -13.93 -15.99
C SER A 259 8.31 -12.93 -16.16
N THR A 260 8.33 -12.16 -17.25
CA THR A 260 9.37 -11.15 -17.49
C THR A 260 9.28 -9.98 -16.49
N VAL A 261 8.07 -9.53 -16.16
CA VAL A 261 7.84 -8.48 -15.15
C VAL A 261 8.28 -8.98 -13.77
N MET A 262 7.81 -10.14 -13.34
CA MET A 262 8.09 -10.70 -12.01
C MET A 262 9.54 -11.18 -11.83
N SER A 263 10.32 -11.26 -12.90
CA SER A 263 11.76 -11.56 -12.86
C SER A 263 12.65 -10.35 -13.11
N ASN A 264 12.10 -9.12 -13.11
CA ASN A 264 12.82 -7.86 -13.43
C ASN A 264 13.53 -7.89 -14.79
N LYS A 265 12.94 -8.59 -15.77
CA LYS A 265 13.47 -8.75 -17.13
C LYS A 265 12.55 -8.19 -18.20
N PHE A 266 11.56 -7.38 -17.80
CA PHE A 266 10.65 -6.75 -18.75
C PHE A 266 11.38 -5.76 -19.67
N ALA A 267 12.29 -4.94 -19.13
CA ALA A 267 13.09 -4.00 -19.92
C ALA A 267 13.97 -4.73 -20.96
N ASN A 268 13.92 -4.27 -22.20
CA ASN A 268 14.52 -4.84 -23.41
C ASN A 268 14.03 -6.24 -23.79
N SER A 269 12.85 -6.66 -23.29
CA SER A 269 12.25 -7.95 -23.65
C SER A 269 11.42 -7.89 -24.94
N HIS A 270 11.06 -9.07 -25.45
CA HIS A 270 10.04 -9.17 -26.49
C HIS A 270 8.68 -8.63 -26.00
N SER A 271 8.31 -8.87 -24.74
CA SER A 271 7.08 -8.39 -24.13
C SER A 271 7.00 -6.86 -24.08
N GLU A 272 8.11 -6.17 -23.80
CA GLU A 272 8.15 -4.72 -23.87
C GLU A 272 8.01 -4.22 -25.32
N THR A 273 8.71 -4.86 -26.26
CA THR A 273 8.61 -4.51 -27.69
C THR A 273 7.20 -4.68 -28.22
N LEU A 274 6.48 -5.71 -27.75
CA LEU A 274 5.09 -5.98 -28.09
C LEU A 274 4.12 -4.88 -27.59
N LEU A 275 4.46 -4.19 -26.49
CA LEU A 275 3.62 -3.19 -25.83
C LEU A 275 4.04 -1.73 -26.11
N ARG A 276 5.12 -1.50 -26.86
CA ARG A 276 5.52 -0.15 -27.29
C ARG A 276 4.73 0.30 -28.51
#